data_AF-A0A7W6IEX3-F1
#
_entry.id   AF-A0A7W6IEX3-F1
#
_cell.length_a   1.000
_cell.length_b   1.000
_cell.length_c   1.000
_cell.angle_alpha   90.00
_cell.angle_beta   90.00
_cell.angle_gamma   90.00
#
_symmetry.space_group_name_H-M   'P 1'
#
loop_
_entity.id
_entity.type
_entity.pdbx_description
1 polymer ?
#
loop_
_entity_poly.entity_id
_entity_poly.type
_entity_poly.pdbx_seq_one_letter_code
_entity_poly.pdbx_strand_id
1 'polypeptide(L)'
;METIETKSDANPVPVSQIPSPGNSERSFVEALVDPVNIFASPQEVVEHPWFSDEEKRTILLSWARDELVIEQVAGRVMPDLQVKSRIDAVIEALALFDASAAGEYLSAVQAVRGNRKRTARRTLPH
;
A
#
# COMPACT_ATOMS: atom_id res chain seq x y z
N MET A 1 -24.64 -10.15 -35.07
CA MET A 1 -23.38 -9.64 -34.49
C MET A 1 -23.76 -8.46 -33.63
N GLU A 2 -24.12 -8.71 -32.38
CA GLU A 2 -24.52 -7.66 -31.44
C GLU A 2 -23.27 -7.15 -30.72
N THR A 3 -22.96 -5.88 -30.95
CA THR A 3 -21.91 -5.15 -30.26
C THR A 3 -22.51 -4.63 -28.95
N ILE A 4 -22.26 -5.33 -27.84
CA ILE A 4 -22.59 -4.79 -26.50
C ILE A 4 -21.52 -3.77 -26.10
N GLU A 5 -21.81 -2.52 -26.42
CA GLU A 5 -21.12 -1.35 -25.90
C GLU A 5 -21.40 -1.23 -24.40
N THR A 6 -20.51 -1.76 -23.57
CA THR A 6 -20.51 -1.51 -22.12
C THR A 6 -19.93 -0.13 -21.86
N LYS A 7 -20.79 0.87 -22.02
CA LYS A 7 -20.52 2.26 -21.62
C LYS A 7 -20.43 2.31 -20.09
N SER A 8 -19.20 2.36 -19.56
CA SER A 8 -18.94 2.76 -18.17
C SER A 8 -19.46 4.19 -17.97
N ASP A 9 -20.71 4.30 -17.53
CA ASP A 9 -21.27 5.52 -16.96
C ASP A 9 -20.74 5.69 -15.53
N ALA A 10 -19.43 5.93 -15.41
CA ALA A 10 -18.82 6.27 -14.13
C ALA A 10 -18.93 7.78 -13.93
N ASN A 11 -20.15 8.29 -13.73
CA ASN A 11 -20.30 9.63 -13.19
C ASN A 11 -19.82 9.58 -11.73
N PRO A 12 -18.72 10.27 -11.36
CA PRO A 12 -18.16 10.16 -10.03
C PRO A 12 -19.20 10.63 -9.00
N VAL A 13 -19.45 9.80 -7.99
CA VAL A 13 -20.35 10.15 -6.90
C VAL A 13 -19.77 11.37 -6.18
N PRO A 14 -20.53 12.48 -6.02
CA PRO A 14 -20.04 13.64 -5.31
C PRO A 14 -19.77 13.28 -3.85
N VAL A 15 -18.71 13.86 -3.26
CA VAL A 15 -18.25 13.55 -1.90
C VAL A 15 -19.36 13.67 -0.85
N SER A 16 -20.30 14.59 -1.04
CA SER A 16 -21.47 14.79 -0.16
C SER A 16 -22.44 13.62 -0.12
N GLN A 17 -22.38 12.70 -1.08
CA GLN A 17 -23.24 11.51 -1.20
C GLN A 17 -22.52 10.21 -0.83
N ILE A 18 -21.23 10.27 -0.49
CA ILE A 18 -20.47 9.08 -0.09
C ILE A 18 -20.91 8.69 1.33
N PRO A 19 -21.36 7.45 1.55
CA PRO A 19 -21.68 6.99 2.89
C PRO A 19 -20.43 7.05 3.77
N SER A 20 -20.53 7.68 4.94
CA SER A 20 -19.51 7.66 5.99
C SER A 20 -19.98 6.73 7.12
N PRO A 21 -19.82 5.41 6.97
CA PRO A 21 -20.28 4.44 7.96
C PRO A 21 -19.42 4.43 9.24
N GLY A 22 -18.19 4.97 9.17
CA GLY A 22 -17.26 5.00 10.29
C GLY A 22 -17.58 6.12 11.27
N ASN A 23 -17.69 5.79 12.55
CA ASN A 23 -17.46 6.76 13.61
C ASN A 23 -15.95 6.90 13.72
N SER A 24 -15.34 7.82 12.96
CA SER A 24 -13.88 7.99 12.94
C SER A 24 -13.36 8.34 14.33
N GLU A 25 -13.03 7.32 15.12
CA GLU A 25 -12.37 7.48 16.40
C GLU A 25 -10.98 8.10 16.13
N ARG A 26 -10.49 8.92 17.06
CA ARG A 26 -9.18 9.57 16.90
C ARG A 26 -8.06 8.57 16.61
N SER A 27 -8.16 7.37 17.20
CA SER A 27 -7.25 6.25 16.96
C SER A 27 -7.18 5.84 15.49
N PHE A 28 -8.32 5.79 14.78
CA PHE A 28 -8.36 5.45 13.36
C PHE A 28 -7.74 6.55 12.50
N VAL A 29 -8.01 7.82 12.81
CA VAL A 29 -7.43 8.96 12.07
C VAL A 29 -5.92 8.97 12.19
N GLU A 30 -5.40 8.79 13.41
CA GLU A 30 -3.96 8.71 13.66
C GLU A 30 -3.35 7.53 12.88
N ALA A 31 -3.97 6.33 12.98
CA ALA A 31 -3.55 5.13 12.27
C ALA A 31 -3.52 5.27 10.74
N LEU A 32 -4.43 6.06 10.16
CA LEU A 32 -4.44 6.34 8.73
C LEU A 32 -3.32 7.27 8.27
N VAL A 33 -2.99 8.27 9.10
CA VAL A 33 -2.02 9.32 8.77
C VAL A 33 -0.59 8.83 8.93
N ASP A 34 -0.31 8.08 9.99
CA ASP A 34 1.05 7.65 10.31
C ASP A 34 1.09 6.25 10.96
N PRO A 35 0.75 5.21 10.19
CA PRO A 35 0.67 3.86 10.72
C PRO A 35 2.01 3.35 11.25
N VAL A 36 3.14 3.77 10.67
CA VAL A 36 4.48 3.28 11.03
C VAL A 36 4.92 3.71 12.42
N ASN A 37 4.43 4.86 12.90
CA ASN A 37 4.75 5.39 14.22
C ASN A 37 3.78 4.92 15.30
N ILE A 38 2.61 4.40 14.91
CA ILE A 38 1.58 3.93 15.82
C ILE A 38 1.70 2.42 16.06
N PHE A 39 2.01 1.68 15.00
CA PHE A 39 2.14 0.23 15.05
C PHE A 39 3.60 -0.19 14.86
N ALA A 40 4.08 -1.07 15.73
CA ALA A 40 5.43 -1.62 15.57
C ALA A 40 5.51 -2.58 14.39
N SER A 41 4.39 -3.23 14.05
CA SER A 41 4.27 -4.13 12.90
C SER A 41 2.90 -4.07 12.22
N PRO A 42 2.79 -4.39 10.92
CA PRO A 42 1.50 -4.48 10.22
C PRO A 42 0.54 -5.49 10.85
N GLN A 43 1.08 -6.50 11.55
CA GLN A 43 0.29 -7.51 12.25
C GLN A 43 -0.54 -6.92 13.40
N GLU A 44 -0.07 -5.86 14.05
CA GLU A 44 -0.83 -5.18 15.10
C GLU A 44 -2.10 -4.53 14.55
N VAL A 45 -2.11 -4.12 13.28
CA VAL A 45 -3.32 -3.65 12.59
C VAL A 45 -4.29 -4.81 12.37
N VAL A 46 -3.77 -5.96 11.93
CA VAL A 46 -4.58 -7.19 11.71
C VAL A 46 -5.27 -7.62 13.00
N GLU A 47 -4.51 -7.65 14.10
CA GLU A 47 -4.96 -8.11 15.42
C GLU A 47 -5.76 -7.05 16.19
N HIS A 48 -5.85 -5.81 15.68
CA HIS A 48 -6.52 -4.73 16.38
C HIS A 48 -7.99 -5.07 16.65
N PRO A 49 -8.45 -5.09 17.92
CA PRO A 49 -9.76 -5.64 18.28
C PRO A 49 -10.93 -4.71 17.93
N TRP A 50 -10.67 -3.42 17.74
CA TRP A 50 -11.70 -2.40 17.55
C TRP A 50 -11.81 -1.85 16.13
N PHE A 51 -10.88 -2.21 15.25
CA PHE A 51 -11.01 -1.82 13.84
C PHE A 51 -11.84 -2.84 13.09
N SER A 52 -12.74 -2.34 12.27
CA SER A 52 -13.40 -3.13 11.23
C SER A 52 -12.40 -3.58 10.18
N ASP A 53 -12.75 -4.61 9.43
CA ASP A 53 -11.91 -5.13 8.34
C ASP A 53 -11.64 -4.06 7.26
N GLU A 54 -12.60 -3.17 7.00
CA GLU A 54 -12.42 -2.07 6.03
C GLU A 54 -11.46 -0.99 6.56
N GLU A 55 -11.50 -0.69 7.86
CA GLU A 55 -10.54 0.23 8.48
C GLU A 55 -9.12 -0.34 8.44
N LYS A 56 -8.96 -1.62 8.80
CA LYS A 56 -7.68 -2.33 8.71
C LYS A 56 -7.15 -2.34 7.29
N ARG A 57 -7.99 -2.69 6.31
CA ARG A 57 -7.65 -2.62 4.88
C ARG A 57 -7.18 -1.23 4.49
N THR A 58 -7.91 -0.19 4.89
CA THR A 58 -7.57 1.21 4.53
C THR A 58 -6.24 1.64 5.13
N ILE A 59 -5.97 1.30 6.40
CA ILE A 59 -4.69 1.56 7.07
C ILE A 59 -3.55 0.85 6.33
N LEU A 60 -3.72 -0.44 6.01
CA LEU A 60 -2.70 -1.25 5.34
C LEU A 60 -2.44 -0.75 3.90
N LEU A 61 -3.46 -0.28 3.19
CA LEU A 61 -3.31 0.35 1.87
C LEU A 61 -2.50 1.65 1.96
N SER A 62 -2.77 2.49 2.96
CA SER A 62 -2.00 3.71 3.22
C SER A 62 -0.54 3.38 3.49
N TRP A 63 -0.28 2.43 4.40
CA TRP A 63 1.06 1.99 4.75
C TRP A 63 1.81 1.37 3.56
N ALA A 64 1.15 0.54 2.75
CA ALA A 64 1.76 -0.08 1.57
C ALA A 64 2.24 0.98 0.57
N ARG A 65 1.48 2.07 0.40
CA ARG A 65 1.86 3.19 -0.46
C ARG A 65 3.13 3.87 0.06
N ASP A 66 3.19 4.19 1.34
CA ASP A 66 4.33 4.88 1.94
C ASP A 66 5.61 4.03 1.86
N GLU A 67 5.50 2.74 2.18
CA GLU A 67 6.61 1.79 2.08
C GLU A 67 7.07 1.57 0.64
N LEU A 68 6.16 1.59 -0.34
CA LEU A 68 6.54 1.54 -1.76
C LEU A 68 7.32 2.80 -2.20
N VAL A 69 6.97 3.97 -1.67
CA VAL A 69 7.73 5.21 -1.90
C VAL A 69 9.13 5.09 -1.30
N ILE A 70 9.25 4.60 -0.07
CA ILE A 70 10.56 4.35 0.57
C ILE A 70 11.39 3.37 -0.28
N GLU A 71 10.78 2.26 -0.73
CA GLU A 71 11.44 1.24 -1.56
C GLU A 71 11.96 1.83 -2.89
N GLN A 72 11.23 2.78 -3.47
CA GLN A 72 11.64 3.49 -4.68
C GLN A 72 12.78 4.49 -4.43
N VAL A 73 12.73 5.24 -3.32
CA VAL A 73 13.70 6.30 -2.99
C VAL A 73 15.01 5.72 -2.44
N ALA A 74 14.94 4.68 -1.61
CA ALA A 74 16.11 3.99 -1.05
C ALA A 74 17.07 3.52 -2.15
N GLY A 75 16.52 3.09 -3.29
CA GLY A 75 17.31 2.70 -4.46
C GLY A 75 18.07 3.81 -5.17
N ARG A 76 17.67 5.07 -4.99
CA ARG A 76 18.20 6.21 -5.73
C ARG A 76 19.21 7.02 -4.93
N VAL A 77 18.97 7.18 -3.62
CA VAL A 77 19.71 8.15 -2.80
C VAL A 77 20.78 7.49 -1.94
N MET A 78 20.57 6.28 -1.43
CA MET A 78 21.50 5.61 -0.52
C MET A 78 21.56 4.08 -0.73
N PRO A 79 22.17 3.60 -1.83
CA PRO A 79 22.26 2.17 -2.11
C PRO A 79 23.01 1.38 -1.02
N ASP A 80 23.93 2.03 -0.30
CA ASP A 80 24.75 1.40 0.74
C ASP A 80 24.04 1.27 2.09
N LEU A 81 22.97 2.05 2.32
CA LEU A 81 22.32 2.10 3.64
C LEU A 81 21.34 0.94 3.87
N GLN A 82 21.11 0.07 2.88
CA GLN A 82 20.27 -1.13 2.98
C GLN A 82 18.97 -0.89 3.76
N VAL A 83 18.32 0.27 3.55
CA VAL A 83 17.05 0.57 4.19
C VAL A 83 16.05 -0.48 3.72
N LYS A 84 15.74 -1.43 4.60
CA LYS A 84 14.78 -2.49 4.34
C LYS A 84 13.40 -1.91 4.58
N SER A 85 12.72 -1.58 3.49
CA SER A 85 11.29 -1.33 3.54
C SER A 85 10.57 -2.53 4.17
N ARG A 86 9.52 -2.26 4.93
CA ARG A 86 8.63 -3.27 5.52
C ARG A 86 7.53 -3.72 4.56
N ILE A 87 7.61 -3.31 3.29
CA ILE A 87 6.56 -3.51 2.30
C ILE A 87 6.10 -4.96 2.16
N ASP A 88 7.00 -5.93 2.25
CA ASP A 88 6.64 -7.35 2.12
C ASP A 88 5.71 -7.79 3.28
N ALA A 89 5.99 -7.36 4.51
CA ALA A 89 5.14 -7.63 5.67
C ALA A 89 3.79 -6.90 5.59
N VAL A 90 3.77 -5.68 5.02
CA VAL A 90 2.51 -4.95 4.80
C VAL A 90 1.66 -5.65 3.74
N ILE A 91 2.26 -6.17 2.67
CA ILE A 91 1.56 -6.93 1.62
C ILE A 91 0.95 -8.22 2.19
N GLU A 92 1.70 -8.95 3.03
CA GLU A 92 1.21 -10.15 3.69
C GLU A 92 -0.01 -9.86 4.58
N ALA A 93 0.06 -8.79 5.39
CA ALA A 93 -1.06 -8.35 6.22
C ALA A 93 -2.24 -7.88 5.38
N LEU A 94 -2.00 -7.12 4.31
CA LEU A 94 -3.04 -6.63 3.40
C LEU A 94 -3.76 -7.78 2.71
N ALA A 95 -3.07 -8.87 2.36
CA ALA A 95 -3.65 -10.02 1.69
C ALA A 95 -4.78 -10.70 2.50
N LEU A 96 -4.81 -10.52 3.82
CA LEU A 96 -5.88 -11.01 4.68
C LEU A 96 -7.22 -10.26 4.48
N PHE A 97 -7.16 -9.00 4.03
CA PHE A 97 -8.34 -8.14 3.85
C PHE A 97 -8.62 -7.81 2.38
N ASP A 98 -7.58 -7.77 1.54
CA ASP A 98 -7.67 -7.47 0.11
C ASP A 98 -6.52 -8.14 -0.66
N ALA A 99 -6.73 -9.40 -1.04
CA ALA A 99 -5.76 -10.17 -1.82
C ALA A 99 -5.49 -9.57 -3.22
N SER A 100 -6.47 -8.87 -3.82
CA SER A 100 -6.30 -8.25 -5.13
C SER A 100 -5.32 -7.09 -5.04
N ALA A 101 -5.55 -6.17 -4.09
CA ALA A 101 -4.65 -5.03 -3.90
C ALA A 101 -3.25 -5.48 -3.47
N ALA A 102 -3.15 -6.49 -2.61
CA ALA A 102 -1.86 -7.08 -2.22
C ALA A 102 -1.06 -7.59 -3.45
N GLY A 103 -1.74 -8.25 -4.40
CA GLY A 103 -1.12 -8.70 -5.66
C GLY A 103 -0.61 -7.56 -6.55
N GLU A 104 -1.34 -6.45 -6.63
CA GLU A 104 -0.93 -5.25 -7.36
C GLU A 104 0.32 -4.61 -6.72
N TYR A 105 0.33 -4.46 -5.39
CA TYR A 105 1.49 -3.94 -4.66
C TYR A 105 2.71 -4.85 -4.81
N LEU A 106 2.53 -6.17 -4.74
CA LEU A 106 3.63 -7.13 -4.96
C LEU A 106 4.25 -6.96 -6.35
N SER A 107 3.42 -6.82 -7.39
CA SER A 107 3.87 -6.59 -8.76
C SER A 107 4.65 -5.28 -8.89
N ALA A 108 4.15 -4.20 -8.26
CA ALA A 108 4.82 -2.90 -8.25
C ALA A 108 6.20 -2.96 -7.55
N VAL A 109 6.28 -3.62 -6.39
CA VAL A 109 7.53 -3.82 -5.64
C VAL A 109 8.56 -4.60 -6.46
N GLN A 110 8.14 -5.66 -7.14
CA GLN A 110 9.01 -6.43 -8.02
C GLN A 110 9.57 -5.59 -9.17
N ALA A 111 8.75 -4.72 -9.77
CA ALA A 111 9.20 -3.81 -10.82
C ALA A 111 10.25 -2.81 -10.29
N VAL A 112 10.04 -2.23 -9.11
CA VAL A 112 11.00 -1.31 -8.46
C VAL A 112 12.32 -2.03 -8.14
N ARG A 113 12.26 -3.23 -7.54
CA ARG A 113 13.41 -4.09 -7.24
C ARG A 113 14.18 -4.48 -8.52
N GLY A 114 13.47 -4.85 -9.58
CA GLY A 114 14.04 -5.21 -10.88
C GLY A 114 14.81 -4.05 -11.53
N ASN A 115 14.24 -2.85 -11.49
CA ASN A 115 14.89 -1.64 -12.00
C ASN A 115 16.18 -1.32 -11.24
N ARG A 116 16.20 -1.46 -9.90
CA ARG A 116 17.42 -1.28 -9.08
C ARG A 116 18.56 -2.22 -9.52
N LYS A 117 18.26 -3.51 -9.71
CA LYS A 117 19.27 -4.51 -10.16
C LYS A 117 19.86 -4.16 -11.53
N ARG A 118 19.05 -3.64 -12.45
CA ARG A 118 19.51 -3.21 -13.79
C ARG A 118 20.42 -1.99 -13.71
N THR A 119 20.08 -1.00 -12.91
CA THR A 119 20.90 0.21 -12.74
C THR A 119 22.26 -0.13 -12.13
N ALA A 120 22.30 -0.94 -11.07
CA ALA A 120 23.56 -1.34 -10.42
C ALA A 120 24.52 -2.09 -11.36
N ARG A 121 24.00 -2.92 -12.26
CA ARG A 121 24.83 -3.61 -13.28
C ARG A 121 25.46 -2.68 -14.31
N ARG A 122 24.85 -1.51 -14.57
CA ARG A 122 25.36 -0.54 -15.55
C ARG A 122 26.47 0.35 -15.00
N THR A 123 26.60 0.45 -13.69
CA THR A 123 27.54 1.36 -13.02
C THR A 123 28.83 0.69 -12.54
N LEU A 124 29.00 -0.62 -12.74
CA LEU A 124 30.24 -1.35 -12.44
C LEU A 124 31.21 -1.26 -13.65
N PRO A 125 32.43 -0.71 -13.49
CA PRO A 125 33.44 -0.74 -14.55
C PRO A 125 34.06 -2.14 -14.68
N HIS A 126 34.39 -2.52 -15.91
CA HIS A 126 35.11 -3.75 -16.26
C HIS A 126 36.59 -3.68 -15.91
#